data_AF-A0A183NKM6-F1
#
_entry.id   AF-A0A183NKM6-F1
#
_cell.length_a   1.000
_cell.length_b   1.000
_cell.length_c   1.000
_cell.angle_alpha   90.00
_cell.angle_beta   90.00
_cell.angle_gamma   90.00
#
_symmetry.space_group_name_H-M   'P 1'
#
loop_
_entity.id
_entity.type
_entity.pdbx_description
1 polymer ?
#
loop_
_entity_poly.entity_id
_entity_poly.type
_entity_poly.pdbx_seq_one_letter_code
_entity_poly.pdbx_strand_id
1 'polypeptide(L)'
;MKCQRSWLYLESIFSAPDIQRQLPSESKSFMSVDKSYKDIMRKIQKVPLAIRAATQPGLYDTLRNNNQLLDQIQKCLEAYLESKRSIFPRFYFLSNDELLEILAQTRNPLAVQPHLRKCFDAIMKLEFGITSDSMNKGYWSPCTPLVWNEGFPTPLDGLSASINPVKEPDIRFSSP
;
A
#
# COMPACT_ATOMS: atom_id res chain seq x y z
N MET A 1 11.61 22.19 12.75
CA MET A 1 11.70 21.46 11.46
C MET A 1 10.56 20.44 11.26
N LYS A 2 9.29 20.79 11.56
CA LYS A 2 8.16 19.84 11.42
C LYS A 2 7.77 19.65 9.94
N CYS A 3 7.54 20.76 9.24
CA CYS A 3 7.15 20.78 7.82
C CYS A 3 8.07 19.95 6.92
N GLN A 4 9.38 20.16 7.02
CA GLN A 4 10.37 19.48 6.18
C GLN A 4 10.38 17.97 6.40
N ARG A 5 10.31 17.53 7.66
CA ARG A 5 10.33 16.10 8.01
C ARG A 5 9.06 15.40 7.52
N SER A 6 7.90 16.00 7.75
CA SER A 6 6.62 15.47 7.26
C SER A 6 6.56 15.44 5.74
N TRP A 7 7.07 16.48 5.07
CA TRP A 7 7.14 16.52 3.60
C TRP A 7 8.05 15.41 3.04
N LEU A 8 9.25 15.21 3.57
CA LEU A 8 10.17 14.14 3.12
C LEU A 8 9.57 12.74 3.31
N TYR A 9 8.91 12.50 4.45
CA TYR A 9 8.24 11.22 4.70
C TYR A 9 7.12 10.96 3.69
N LEU A 10 6.23 11.95 3.51
CA LEU A 10 5.11 11.82 2.56
C LEU A 10 5.59 11.78 1.10
N GLU A 11 6.70 12.43 0.76
CA GLU A 11 7.30 12.36 -0.59
C GLU A 11 7.67 10.92 -0.96
N SER A 12 8.32 10.19 -0.04
CA SER A 12 8.70 8.80 -0.28
C SER A 12 7.50 7.88 -0.53
N ILE A 13 6.38 8.15 0.15
CA ILE A 13 5.15 7.34 0.09
C ILE A 13 4.34 7.68 -1.16
N PHE A 14 4.09 8.96 -1.41
CA PHE A 14 3.35 9.42 -2.58
C PHE A 14 4.16 9.33 -3.87
N SER A 15 5.45 8.99 -3.82
CA SER A 15 6.21 8.61 -5.02
C SER A 15 5.72 7.29 -5.63
N ALA A 16 5.12 6.40 -4.83
CA ALA A 16 4.60 5.13 -5.31
C ALA A 16 3.27 5.33 -6.09
N PRO A 17 3.20 4.94 -7.38
CA PRO A 17 2.02 5.20 -8.21
C PRO A 17 0.78 4.43 -7.75
N ASP A 18 0.96 3.28 -7.10
CA ASP A 18 -0.15 2.50 -6.56
C ASP A 18 -0.79 3.21 -5.35
N ILE A 19 -0.01 3.88 -4.50
CA ILE A 19 -0.55 4.69 -3.39
C ILE A 19 -1.29 5.92 -3.93
N GLN A 20 -0.76 6.60 -4.95
CA GLN A 20 -1.44 7.74 -5.58
C GLN A 20 -2.81 7.34 -6.16
N ARG A 21 -2.94 6.12 -6.69
CA ARG A 21 -4.21 5.60 -7.22
C ARG A 21 -5.22 5.30 -6.12
N GLN A 22 -4.77 4.84 -4.96
CA GLN A 22 -5.63 4.54 -3.82
C GLN A 22 -6.09 5.83 -3.10
N LEU A 23 -5.24 6.87 -3.07
CA LEU A 23 -5.48 8.15 -2.39
C LEU A 23 -5.34 9.34 -3.38
N PRO A 24 -6.24 9.46 -4.38
CA PRO A 24 -6.09 10.46 -5.44
C PRO A 24 -6.32 11.91 -4.95
N SER A 25 -7.18 12.12 -3.95
CA SER A 25 -7.49 13.44 -3.39
C SER A 25 -6.32 13.97 -2.56
N GLU A 26 -5.74 13.11 -1.73
CA GLU A 26 -4.57 13.38 -0.90
C GLU A 26 -3.34 13.58 -1.78
N SER A 27 -3.17 12.77 -2.83
CA SER A 27 -2.06 12.93 -3.79
C SER A 27 -2.10 14.29 -4.47
N LYS A 28 -3.27 14.78 -4.90
CA LYS A 28 -3.42 16.13 -5.47
C LYS A 28 -3.07 17.22 -4.46
N SER A 29 -3.51 17.05 -3.21
CA SER A 29 -3.21 17.99 -2.12
C SER A 29 -1.71 18.02 -1.82
N PHE A 30 -1.06 16.86 -1.77
CA PHE A 30 0.38 16.72 -1.59
C PHE A 30 1.16 17.39 -2.72
N MET A 31 0.76 17.19 -3.99
CA MET A 31 1.41 17.86 -5.13
C MET A 31 1.35 19.39 -5.05
N SER A 32 0.25 19.95 -4.53
CA SER A 32 0.11 21.40 -4.30
C SER A 32 1.11 21.89 -3.24
N VAL A 33 1.22 21.15 -2.13
CA VAL A 33 2.19 21.44 -1.07
C VAL A 33 3.63 21.28 -1.56
N ASP A 34 3.92 20.23 -2.32
CA ASP A 34 5.22 19.95 -2.93
C ASP A 34 5.69 21.10 -3.82
N LYS A 35 4.80 21.57 -4.72
CA LYS A 35 5.07 22.72 -5.58
C LYS A 35 5.35 23.98 -4.76
N SER A 36 4.48 24.28 -3.79
CA SER A 36 4.63 25.42 -2.89
C SER A 36 5.96 25.39 -2.12
N TYR A 37 6.32 24.23 -1.57
CA TYR A 37 7.55 24.02 -0.82
C TYR A 37 8.80 24.18 -1.71
N LYS A 38 8.80 23.58 -2.91
CA LYS A 38 9.90 23.73 -3.89
C LYS A 38 10.05 25.18 -4.36
N ASP A 39 8.94 25.90 -4.55
CA ASP A 39 8.96 27.32 -4.91
C ASP A 39 9.57 28.18 -3.79
N ILE A 40 9.22 27.90 -2.53
CA ILE A 40 9.80 28.55 -1.35
C ILE A 40 11.31 28.26 -1.27
N MET A 41 11.73 27.01 -1.42
CA MET A 41 13.14 26.63 -1.36
C MET A 41 13.97 27.28 -2.47
N ARG A 42 13.44 27.37 -3.69
CA ARG A 42 14.08 28.09 -4.80
C ARG A 42 14.24 29.59 -4.52
N LYS A 43 13.28 30.22 -3.80
CA LYS A 43 13.39 31.63 -3.38
C LYS A 43 14.42 31.82 -2.28
N ILE A 44 14.42 30.95 -1.26
CA ILE A 44 15.38 30.99 -0.16
C ILE A 44 16.82 30.82 -0.68
N GLN A 45 17.04 29.91 -1.63
CA GLN A 45 18.36 29.69 -2.23
C GLN A 45 18.93 30.95 -2.91
N LYS A 46 18.08 31.83 -3.45
CA LYS A 46 18.51 33.08 -4.10
C LYS A 46 18.85 34.20 -3.12
N VAL A 47 18.46 34.07 -1.85
CA VAL A 47 18.67 35.10 -0.82
C VAL A 47 19.64 34.56 0.23
N PRO A 48 20.95 34.88 0.15
CA PRO A 48 21.95 34.35 1.07
C PRO A 48 21.77 34.87 2.52
N LEU A 49 21.00 35.94 2.71
CA LEU A 49 20.71 36.53 4.02
C LEU A 49 19.48 35.87 4.66
N ALA A 50 19.71 35.03 5.67
CA ALA A 50 18.68 34.26 6.37
C ALA A 50 17.51 35.13 6.90
N ILE A 51 17.81 36.30 7.47
CA ILE A 51 16.77 37.22 7.98
C ILE A 51 15.88 37.76 6.84
N ARG A 52 16.48 38.12 5.70
CA ARG A 52 15.72 38.60 4.53
C ARG A 52 14.90 37.49 3.90
N ALA A 53 15.41 36.25 3.91
CA ALA A 53 14.67 35.08 3.43
C ALA A 53 13.50 34.71 4.37
N ALA A 54 13.69 34.83 5.69
CA ALA A 54 12.67 34.51 6.68
C ALA A 54 11.55 35.57 6.79
N THR A 55 11.84 36.83 6.46
CA THR A 55 10.88 37.95 6.59
C THR A 55 10.14 38.26 5.29
N GLN A 56 10.03 37.27 4.38
CA GLN A 56 9.27 37.47 3.14
C GLN A 56 7.76 37.55 3.42
N PRO A 57 7.05 38.53 2.84
CA PRO A 57 5.61 38.67 3.04
C PRO A 57 4.86 37.42 2.57
N GLY A 58 3.92 36.94 3.38
CA GLY A 58 3.11 35.75 3.09
C GLY A 58 3.83 34.40 3.23
N LEU A 59 5.13 34.36 3.54
CA LEU A 59 5.88 33.11 3.74
C LEU A 59 5.35 32.33 4.94
N TYR A 60 5.11 33.03 6.06
CA TYR A 60 4.60 32.41 7.29
C TYR A 60 3.22 31.78 7.06
N ASP A 61 2.29 32.51 6.44
CA ASP A 61 0.95 32.00 6.16
C ASP A 61 0.98 30.82 5.19
N THR A 62 1.82 30.87 4.17
CA THR A 62 2.00 29.77 3.22
C THR A 62 2.55 28.52 3.93
N LEU A 63 3.58 28.67 4.75
CA LEU A 63 4.14 27.55 5.52
C LEU A 63 3.14 27.00 6.55
N ARG A 64 2.33 27.86 7.17
CA ARG A 64 1.28 27.45 8.10
C ARG A 64 0.20 26.63 7.38
N ASN A 65 -0.26 27.09 6.23
CA ASN A 65 -1.22 26.37 5.40
C ASN A 65 -0.65 25.04 4.90
N ASN A 66 0.60 25.02 4.45
CA ASN A 66 1.28 23.79 4.05
C ASN A 66 1.36 22.78 5.20
N ASN A 67 1.68 23.22 6.42
CA ASN A 67 1.69 22.34 7.59
C ASN A 67 0.30 21.76 7.89
N GLN A 68 -0.76 22.57 7.79
CA GLN A 68 -2.13 22.08 8.01
C GLN A 68 -2.52 21.02 6.97
N LEU A 69 -2.18 21.25 5.70
CA LEU A 69 -2.41 20.28 4.62
C LEU A 69 -1.62 18.99 4.85
N LEU A 70 -0.34 19.09 5.24
CA LEU A 70 0.48 17.91 5.57
C LEU A 70 -0.10 17.12 6.75
N ASP A 71 -0.56 17.80 7.80
CA ASP A 71 -1.20 17.17 8.95
C ASP A 71 -2.51 16.46 8.54
N GLN A 72 -3.28 17.03 7.61
CA GLN A 72 -4.49 16.39 7.07
C GLN A 72 -4.17 15.17 6.22
N ILE A 73 -3.18 15.28 5.31
CA ILE A 73 -2.74 14.16 4.47
C ILE A 73 -2.25 13.00 5.34
N GLN A 74 -1.49 13.31 6.40
CA GLN A 74 -1.00 12.31 7.34
C GLN A 74 -2.15 11.58 8.06
N LYS A 75 -3.18 12.30 8.53
CA LYS A 75 -4.36 11.68 9.14
C LYS A 75 -5.12 10.79 8.16
N CYS A 76 -5.31 11.23 6.92
CA CYS A 76 -5.95 10.41 5.89
C CYS A 76 -5.15 9.14 5.59
N LEU A 77 -3.82 9.24 5.54
CA LEU A 77 -2.94 8.10 5.33
C LEU A 77 -3.05 7.09 6.49
N GLU A 78 -3.05 7.56 7.74
CA GLU A 78 -3.22 6.72 8.92
C GLU A 78 -4.58 6.00 8.92
N ALA A 79 -5.67 6.72 8.59
CA ALA A 79 -7.00 6.13 8.47
C ALA A 79 -7.06 5.07 7.35
N TYR A 80 -6.37 5.31 6.24
CA TYR A 80 -6.26 4.34 5.15
C TYR A 80 -5.51 3.07 5.59
N LEU A 81 -4.39 3.21 6.28
CA LEU A 81 -3.64 2.06 6.82
C LEU A 81 -4.49 1.26 7.82
N GLU A 82 -5.22 1.94 8.69
CA GLU A 82 -6.09 1.28 9.66
C GLU A 82 -7.24 0.54 8.99
N SER A 83 -7.82 1.10 7.93
CA SER A 83 -8.81 0.38 7.11
C SER A 83 -8.25 -0.91 6.52
N LYS A 84 -6.99 -0.91 6.05
CA LYS A 84 -6.33 -2.14 5.56
C LYS A 84 -6.07 -3.14 6.69
N ARG A 85 -5.71 -2.69 7.89
CA ARG A 85 -5.55 -3.55 9.08
C ARG A 85 -6.86 -4.18 9.53
N SER A 86 -7.95 -3.44 9.49
CA SER A 86 -9.27 -3.95 9.86
C SER A 86 -9.75 -5.08 8.93
N ILE A 87 -9.36 -5.05 7.65
CA ILE A 87 -9.72 -6.10 6.69
C ILE A 87 -8.86 -7.36 6.89
N PHE A 88 -7.60 -7.19 7.29
CA PHE A 88 -6.68 -8.29 7.52
C PHE A 88 -5.93 -8.10 8.85
N PRO A 89 -6.45 -8.65 9.97
CA PRO A 89 -5.90 -8.42 11.31
C PRO A 89 -4.43 -8.80 11.48
N ARG A 90 -3.87 -9.65 10.62
CA ARG A 90 -2.43 -9.97 10.67
C ARG A 90 -1.53 -8.78 10.31
N PHE A 91 -2.05 -7.73 9.65
CA PHE A 91 -1.30 -6.49 9.43
C PHE A 91 -1.08 -5.65 10.70
N TYR A 92 -1.72 -5.99 11.84
CA TYR A 92 -1.36 -5.39 13.12
C TYR A 92 0.05 -5.77 13.60
N PHE A 93 0.61 -6.88 13.09
CA PHE A 93 2.00 -7.29 13.40
C PHE A 93 3.05 -6.55 12.56
N LEU A 94 2.61 -5.72 11.59
CA LEU A 94 3.48 -4.92 10.75
C LEU A 94 3.51 -3.46 11.21
N SER A 95 4.70 -2.87 11.19
CA SER A 95 4.85 -1.42 11.31
C SER A 95 4.18 -0.69 10.14
N ASN A 96 3.92 0.61 10.30
CA ASN A 96 3.32 1.42 9.23
C ASN A 96 4.18 1.42 7.96
N ASP A 97 5.50 1.51 8.10
CA ASP A 97 6.43 1.54 6.97
C ASP A 97 6.41 0.22 6.20
N GLU A 98 6.41 -0.92 6.90
CA GLU A 98 6.31 -2.25 6.27
C GLU A 98 4.98 -2.47 5.57
N LEU A 99 3.88 -2.02 6.20
CA LEU A 99 2.56 -2.09 5.58
C LEU A 99 2.51 -1.22 4.32
N LEU A 100 3.11 -0.03 4.36
CA LEU A 100 3.22 0.85 3.20
C LEU A 100 4.07 0.23 2.09
N GLU A 101 5.17 -0.44 2.41
CA GLU A 101 6.02 -1.14 1.44
C GLU A 101 5.25 -2.24 0.70
N ILE A 102 4.49 -3.05 1.43
CA ILE A 102 3.60 -4.08 0.87
C ILE A 102 2.53 -3.45 -0.05
N LEU A 103 1.91 -2.35 0.39
CA LEU A 103 0.85 -1.67 -0.38
C LEU A 103 1.40 -0.92 -1.61
N ALA A 104 2.65 -0.46 -1.55
CA ALA A 104 3.33 0.20 -2.66
C ALA A 104 3.77 -0.79 -3.76
N GLN A 105 3.98 -2.06 -3.40
CA GLN A 105 4.48 -3.10 -4.32
C GLN A 105 3.49 -4.24 -4.54
N THR A 106 2.18 -3.92 -4.56
CA THR A 106 1.09 -4.92 -4.71
C THR A 106 1.19 -5.80 -5.97
N ARG A 107 1.95 -5.39 -6.99
CA ARG A 107 2.17 -6.15 -8.22
C ARG A 107 3.33 -7.14 -8.16
N ASN A 108 4.21 -7.02 -7.17
CA ASN A 108 5.35 -7.92 -6.98
C ASN A 108 5.08 -8.83 -5.77
N PRO A 109 4.57 -10.06 -5.98
CA PRO A 109 4.28 -10.98 -4.88
C PRO A 109 5.56 -11.44 -4.15
N LEU A 110 6.76 -11.21 -4.70
CA LEU A 110 8.01 -11.47 -3.99
C LEU A 110 8.34 -10.39 -2.96
N ALA A 111 7.82 -9.17 -3.13
CA ALA A 111 8.06 -8.07 -2.20
C ALA A 111 7.43 -8.30 -0.82
N VAL A 112 6.39 -9.14 -0.75
CA VAL A 112 5.74 -9.46 0.52
C VAL A 112 6.47 -10.55 1.32
N GLN A 113 7.35 -11.34 0.67
CA GLN A 113 8.13 -12.42 1.32
C GLN A 113 8.82 -12.02 2.64
N PRO A 114 9.60 -10.93 2.70
CA PRO A 114 10.29 -10.55 3.95
C PRO A 114 9.32 -10.20 5.09
N HIS A 115 8.13 -9.68 4.77
CA HIS A 115 7.13 -9.29 5.77
C HIS A 115 6.23 -10.45 6.19
N LEU A 116 6.08 -11.49 5.36
CA LEU A 116 5.20 -12.64 5.64
C LEU A 116 5.60 -13.42 6.88
N ARG A 117 6.90 -13.51 7.19
CA ARG A 117 7.38 -14.17 8.43
C ARG A 117 6.86 -13.49 9.71
N LYS A 118 6.59 -12.19 9.68
CA LYS A 118 6.03 -11.45 10.83
C LYS A 118 4.51 -11.63 10.95
N CYS A 119 3.83 -11.88 9.84
CA CYS A 119 2.39 -12.12 9.81
C CYS A 119 2.00 -13.58 10.08
N PHE A 120 2.92 -14.52 9.85
CA PHE A 120 2.68 -15.96 9.89
C PHE A 120 3.86 -16.71 10.53
N ASP A 121 3.68 -17.14 11.77
CA ASP A 121 4.71 -17.85 12.55
C ASP A 121 5.10 -19.20 11.92
N ALA A 122 4.15 -19.87 11.24
CA ALA A 122 4.35 -21.17 10.61
C ALA A 122 4.75 -21.13 9.12
N ILE A 123 4.97 -19.96 8.51
CA ILE A 123 5.31 -19.83 7.08
C ILE A 123 6.71 -19.23 6.92
N MET A 124 7.67 -20.05 6.52
CA MET A 124 9.06 -19.64 6.31
C MET A 124 9.34 -19.01 4.94
N LYS A 125 8.62 -19.46 3.89
CA LYS A 125 8.76 -19.01 2.50
C LYS A 125 7.52 -19.40 1.70
N LEU A 126 7.09 -18.56 0.76
CA LEU A 126 6.13 -18.94 -0.27
C LEU A 126 6.87 -19.22 -1.57
N GLU A 127 6.61 -20.36 -2.21
CA GLU A 127 7.07 -20.61 -3.58
C GLU A 127 5.94 -20.23 -4.55
N PHE A 128 6.17 -19.18 -5.33
CA PHE A 128 5.26 -18.81 -6.40
C PHE A 128 5.56 -19.69 -7.60
N GLY A 129 4.63 -20.57 -7.94
CA GLY A 129 4.70 -21.36 -9.16
C GLY A 129 4.68 -20.45 -10.39
N ILE A 130 5.83 -20.25 -11.01
CA ILE A 130 5.92 -19.71 -12.37
C ILE A 130 5.54 -20.85 -13.31
N THR A 131 4.24 -21.00 -13.61
CA THR A 131 3.84 -21.73 -14.82
C THR A 131 4.42 -20.98 -16.00
N SER A 132 5.36 -21.62 -16.70
CA SER A 132 6.09 -21.13 -17.87
C SER A 132 5.19 -21.03 -19.11
N ASP A 133 4.00 -20.43 -18.96
CA ASP A 133 3.13 -20.07 -20.06
C ASP A 133 2.30 -18.83 -19.68
N SER A 134 2.96 -17.67 -19.65
CA SER A 134 2.37 -16.32 -19.79
C SER A 134 3.37 -15.22 -19.41
N MET A 135 4.53 -15.18 -20.07
CA MET A 135 5.15 -13.89 -20.31
C MET A 135 4.22 -13.14 -21.28
N ASN A 136 3.59 -12.06 -20.79
CA ASN A 136 2.80 -11.07 -21.55
C ASN A 136 1.26 -11.20 -21.46
N LYS A 137 0.68 -10.80 -20.31
CA LYS A 137 -0.41 -9.80 -20.19
C LYS A 137 -0.97 -9.81 -18.77
N GLY A 138 -1.10 -8.62 -18.18
CA GLY A 138 -1.66 -8.40 -16.85
C GLY A 138 -3.16 -8.68 -16.79
N TYR A 139 -3.53 -9.95 -16.57
CA TYR A 139 -4.85 -10.35 -16.11
C TYR A 139 -4.69 -11.46 -15.07
N TRP A 140 -5.08 -11.17 -13.83
CA TRP A 140 -5.31 -12.20 -12.83
C TRP A 140 -6.70 -12.78 -13.11
N SER A 141 -6.77 -14.00 -13.62
CA SER A 141 -8.04 -14.73 -13.76
C SER A 141 -8.42 -15.34 -12.41
N PRO A 142 -9.62 -15.04 -11.87
CA PRO A 142 -10.16 -15.78 -10.74
C PRO A 142 -10.76 -17.09 -11.26
N CYS A 143 -10.45 -18.19 -10.59
CA CYS A 143 -10.98 -19.54 -10.84
C CYS A 143 -10.32 -20.32 -11.99
N THR A 144 -9.26 -21.06 -11.66
CA THR A 144 -8.96 -22.35 -12.33
C THR A 144 -9.22 -23.46 -11.32
N PRO A 145 -10.19 -24.37 -11.53
CA PRO A 145 -10.44 -25.48 -10.61
C PRO A 145 -9.28 -26.48 -10.69
N LEU A 146 -8.72 -26.85 -9.54
CA LEU A 146 -7.75 -27.94 -9.42
C LEU A 146 -8.46 -29.27 -9.74
N VAL A 147 -8.01 -29.95 -10.80
CA VAL A 147 -8.38 -31.33 -11.11
C VAL A 147 -7.55 -32.26 -10.23
N TRP A 148 -8.21 -33.03 -9.37
CA TRP A 148 -7.60 -34.16 -8.65
C TRP A 148 -7.84 -35.44 -9.46
N ASN A 149 -6.77 -36.02 -10.01
CA ASN A 149 -6.75 -37.42 -10.39
C ASN A 149 -6.25 -38.24 -9.19
N GLU A 150 -7.02 -39.25 -8.81
CA GLU A 150 -6.61 -40.63 -8.44
C GLU A 150 -7.70 -41.28 -7.56
N GLY A 151 -8.43 -42.20 -8.19
CA GLY A 151 -9.22 -43.36 -7.72
C GLY A 151 -9.81 -43.46 -6.31
N PHE A 152 -11.15 -43.50 -6.22
CA PHE A 152 -11.94 -44.49 -5.46
C PHE A 152 -13.35 -44.64 -6.10
N PRO A 153 -13.97 -45.83 -6.13
CA PRO A 153 -15.25 -46.02 -6.84
C PRO A 153 -16.50 -45.93 -5.94
N THR A 154 -17.62 -45.56 -6.58
CA THR A 154 -19.06 -45.75 -6.22
C THR A 154 -19.77 -44.74 -5.30
N PRO A 155 -21.14 -44.65 -5.27
CA PRO A 155 -22.20 -45.02 -6.24
C PRO A 155 -23.22 -43.89 -6.55
N LEU A 156 -24.13 -44.17 -7.49
CA LEU A 156 -25.33 -43.41 -7.89
C LEU A 156 -26.38 -43.28 -6.76
N ASP A 157 -26.87 -42.06 -6.48
CA ASP A 157 -28.30 -41.68 -6.40
C ASP A 157 -28.51 -40.28 -5.75
N GLY A 158 -29.52 -39.53 -6.23
CA GLY A 158 -30.34 -38.66 -5.37
C GLY A 158 -30.14 -37.13 -5.37
N LEU A 159 -30.97 -36.44 -6.17
CA LEU A 159 -31.67 -35.15 -5.93
C LEU A 159 -31.00 -33.92 -5.27
N SER A 160 -30.94 -32.86 -6.10
CA SER A 160 -31.62 -31.55 -5.96
C SER A 160 -31.07 -30.39 -5.10
N ALA A 161 -31.01 -29.24 -5.81
CA ALA A 161 -31.32 -27.87 -5.40
C ALA A 161 -30.28 -27.00 -4.66
N SER A 162 -29.75 -26.07 -5.47
CA SER A 162 -29.85 -24.60 -5.30
C SER A 162 -28.84 -23.86 -4.41
N ILE A 163 -28.58 -22.63 -4.88
CA ILE A 163 -27.97 -21.44 -4.25
C ILE A 163 -26.47 -21.46 -3.90
N ASN A 164 -25.67 -20.89 -4.81
CA ASN A 164 -24.42 -20.15 -4.49
C ASN A 164 -24.77 -18.84 -3.71
N PRO A 165 -23.82 -18.09 -3.08
CA PRO A 165 -22.35 -18.18 -3.16
C PRO A 165 -21.63 -18.03 -1.79
N VAL A 166 -20.29 -17.91 -1.84
CA VAL A 166 -19.31 -17.66 -0.76
C VAL A 166 -18.71 -18.94 -0.19
N LYS A 167 -17.70 -19.43 -0.89
CA LYS A 167 -16.82 -20.48 -0.41
C LYS A 167 -15.55 -19.84 0.15
N GLU A 168 -15.41 -19.96 1.46
CA GLU A 168 -14.22 -19.68 2.26
C GLU A 168 -13.00 -20.36 1.62
N PRO A 169 -11.88 -19.66 1.35
CA PRO A 169 -10.68 -20.34 0.87
C PRO A 169 -9.99 -21.06 2.04
N ASP A 170 -10.06 -22.39 2.03
CA ASP A 170 -9.23 -23.28 2.85
C ASP A 170 -7.74 -23.03 2.53
N ILE A 171 -7.07 -22.32 3.43
CA ILE A 171 -5.62 -22.15 3.40
C ILE A 171 -5.00 -23.42 4.00
N ARG A 172 -4.48 -24.32 3.17
CA ARG A 172 -3.61 -25.40 3.66
C ARG A 172 -2.24 -24.84 4.04
N PHE A 173 -1.92 -24.94 5.33
CA PHE A 173 -0.58 -24.73 5.87
C PHE A 173 0.20 -26.04 5.76
N SER A 174 1.37 -25.99 5.15
CA SER A 174 2.37 -27.06 5.25
C SER A 174 3.37 -26.67 6.34
N SER A 175 3.45 -27.47 7.39
CA SER A 175 4.52 -27.47 8.40
C SER A 175 5.44 -28.68 8.15
N PRO A 176 6.70 -28.65 8.65
CA PRO A 176 7.79 -29.53 8.20
C PRO A 176 7.56 -31.03 8.43
#